data_AF-A0A084QX68-F1
#
_entry.id   AF-A0A084QX68-F1
#
_cell.length_a   1.000
_cell.length_b   1.000
_cell.length_c   1.000
_cell.angle_alpha   90.00
_cell.angle_beta   90.00
_cell.angle_gamma   90.00
#
_symmetry.space_group_name_H-M   'P 1'
#
loop_
_entity.id
_entity.type
_entity.pdbx_description
1 polymer ?
#
loop_
_entity_poly.entity_id
_entity_poly.type
_entity_poly.pdbx_seq_one_letter_code
_entity_poly.pdbx_strand_id
1 'polypeptide(L)'
;MPSTAIFSIYVDFAKVQDSVARDLRSPSYQTKGARADVVKSLCSQMEDIRAKIRKFRSHPPHCTDFLLRGEWTGVDFTYFSLMTAILRLHPDHANDRYITEKHLENARRALSELKNMGEHATRSWGFRNAYCISVSW
;
A
#
# COMPACT_ATOMS: atom_id res chain seq x y z
N MET A 1 9.84 -7.22 16.83
CA MET A 1 10.55 -7.76 15.66
C MET A 1 10.07 -7.06 14.39
N PRO A 2 10.92 -6.86 13.37
CA PRO A 2 10.56 -6.22 12.09
C PRO A 2 9.30 -6.79 11.41
N SER A 3 9.14 -8.11 11.42
CA SER A 3 7.99 -8.83 10.87
C SER A 3 6.67 -8.48 11.57
N THR A 4 6.70 -8.26 12.88
CA THR A 4 5.52 -7.84 13.66
C THR A 4 5.01 -6.47 13.24
N ALA A 5 5.91 -5.54 12.87
CA ALA A 5 5.54 -4.20 12.42
C ALA A 5 4.86 -4.23 11.04
N ILE A 6 5.40 -5.02 10.10
CA ILE A 6 4.85 -5.20 8.77
C ILE A 6 3.46 -5.87 8.85
N PHE A 7 3.33 -6.93 9.66
CA PHE A 7 2.03 -7.57 9.90
C PHE A 7 1.01 -6.60 10.48
N SER A 8 1.40 -5.78 11.46
CA SER A 8 0.50 -4.77 12.02
C SER A 8 0.02 -3.75 10.98
N ILE A 9 0.87 -3.38 10.01
CA ILE A 9 0.48 -2.48 8.92
C ILE A 9 -0.51 -3.16 7.98
N TYR A 10 -0.29 -4.44 7.63
CA TYR A 10 -1.25 -5.19 6.82
C TYR A 10 -2.61 -5.36 7.49
N VAL A 11 -2.63 -5.55 8.81
CA VAL A 11 -3.89 -5.53 9.58
C VAL A 11 -4.60 -4.18 9.45
N ASP A 12 -3.86 -3.07 9.49
CA ASP A 12 -4.46 -1.74 9.31
C ASP A 12 -4.97 -1.52 7.89
N PHE A 13 -4.26 -2.01 6.86
CA PHE A 13 -4.79 -2.02 5.49
C PHE A 13 -6.07 -2.84 5.37
N ALA A 14 -6.15 -4.01 6.00
CA ALA A 14 -7.34 -4.85 5.97
C ALA A 14 -8.56 -4.13 6.58
N LYS A 15 -8.37 -3.37 7.67
CA LYS A 15 -9.44 -2.54 8.27
C LYS A 15 -9.93 -1.46 7.31
N VAL A 16 -9.03 -0.85 6.55
CA VAL A 16 -9.40 0.15 5.52
C VAL A 16 -10.20 -0.52 4.40
N GLN A 17 -9.76 -1.69 3.91
CA GLN A 17 -10.49 -2.45 2.88
C GLN A 17 -11.88 -2.86 3.34
N ASP A 18 -12.01 -3.32 4.57
CA ASP A 18 -13.29 -3.67 5.18
C ASP A 18 -14.21 -2.45 5.32
N SER A 19 -13.66 -1.30 5.72
CA SER A 19 -14.41 -0.03 5.78
C SER A 19 -14.89 0.40 4.39
N VAL A 20 -14.03 0.34 3.36
CA VAL A 20 -14.44 0.57 1.96
C VAL A 20 -15.59 -0.35 1.55
N ALA A 21 -15.49 -1.65 1.84
CA ALA A 21 -16.52 -2.62 1.45
C ALA A 21 -17.86 -2.38 2.18
N ARG A 22 -17.83 -1.98 3.45
CA ARG A 22 -19.03 -1.61 4.21
C ARG A 22 -19.65 -0.32 3.72
N ASP A 23 -18.85 0.72 3.54
CA ASP A 23 -19.33 2.05 3.20
C ASP A 23 -19.95 2.08 1.80
N LEU A 24 -19.37 1.33 0.85
CA LEU A 24 -19.95 1.15 -0.50
C LEU A 24 -21.31 0.46 -0.50
N ARG A 25 -21.62 -0.35 0.53
CA ARG A 25 -22.90 -1.04 0.69
C ARG A 25 -23.90 -0.24 1.51
N SER A 26 -23.48 0.85 2.15
CA SER A 26 -24.35 1.64 3.00
C SER A 26 -25.36 2.45 2.18
N PRO A 27 -26.66 2.43 2.55
CA PRO A 27 -27.67 3.30 1.93
C PRO A 27 -27.33 4.79 2.05
N SER A 28 -26.61 5.19 3.11
CA SER A 28 -26.18 6.58 3.33
C SER A 28 -25.13 7.07 2.33
N TYR A 29 -24.44 6.15 1.64
CA TYR A 29 -23.46 6.45 0.60
C TYR A 29 -24.10 7.01 -0.68
N GLN A 30 -25.43 7.11 -0.78
CA GLN A 30 -26.09 7.59 -2.00
C GLN A 30 -25.95 9.10 -2.24
N THR A 31 -25.63 9.89 -1.22
CA THR A 31 -25.46 11.35 -1.38
C THR A 31 -24.02 11.73 -1.70
N LYS A 32 -23.84 12.73 -2.55
CA LYS A 32 -22.50 13.24 -2.93
C LYS A 32 -21.67 13.65 -1.70
N GLY A 33 -22.29 14.33 -0.74
CA GLY A 33 -21.62 14.78 0.50
C GLY A 33 -21.13 13.60 1.36
N ALA A 34 -22.00 12.62 1.63
CA ALA A 34 -21.61 11.45 2.42
C ALA A 34 -20.47 10.64 1.75
N ARG A 35 -20.46 10.54 0.41
CA ARG A 35 -19.33 9.92 -0.30
C ARG A 35 -18.03 10.69 -0.10
N ALA A 36 -18.06 12.02 -0.21
CA ALA A 36 -16.89 12.86 -0.01
C ALA A 36 -16.33 12.70 1.42
N ASP A 37 -17.20 12.67 2.43
CA ASP A 37 -16.81 12.50 3.83
C ASP A 37 -16.19 11.12 4.10
N VAL A 38 -16.76 10.06 3.53
CA VAL A 38 -16.21 8.70 3.60
C VAL A 38 -14.82 8.66 2.95
N VAL A 39 -14.68 9.17 1.72
CA VAL A 39 -13.38 9.18 1.03
C VAL A 39 -12.35 10.00 1.81
N LYS A 40 -12.74 11.13 2.39
CA LYS A 40 -11.87 11.96 3.24
C LYS A 40 -11.41 11.20 4.48
N SER A 41 -12.32 10.51 5.16
CA SER A 41 -12.01 9.66 6.31
C SER A 41 -11.02 8.55 5.96
N LEU A 42 -11.27 7.83 4.86
CA LEU A 42 -10.39 6.76 4.37
C LEU A 42 -9.00 7.30 3.98
N CYS A 43 -8.94 8.45 3.32
CA CYS A 43 -7.66 9.12 3.02
C CYS A 43 -6.88 9.47 4.28
N SER A 44 -7.56 9.98 5.32
CA SER A 44 -6.93 10.28 6.61
C SER A 44 -6.34 9.02 7.25
N GLN A 45 -7.11 7.92 7.31
CA GLN A 45 -6.64 6.64 7.86
C GLN A 45 -5.42 6.12 7.10
N MET A 46 -5.41 6.27 5.77
CA MET A 46 -4.25 5.91 4.97
C MET A 46 -3.03 6.77 5.32
N GLU A 47 -3.16 8.10 5.41
CA GLU A 47 -2.02 8.94 5.81
C GLU A 47 -1.49 8.62 7.22
N ASP A 48 -2.35 8.22 8.16
CA ASP A 48 -1.93 7.70 9.48
C ASP A 48 -1.10 6.41 9.35
N ILE A 49 -1.54 5.48 8.50
CA ILE A 49 -0.77 4.28 8.17
C ILE A 49 0.58 4.66 7.54
N ARG A 50 0.61 5.68 6.68
CA ARG A 50 1.86 6.18 6.07
C ARG A 50 2.83 6.73 7.10
N ALA A 51 2.33 7.49 8.08
CA ALA A 51 3.13 7.98 9.19
C ALA A 51 3.70 6.82 10.02
N LYS A 52 2.89 5.79 10.28
CA LYS A 52 3.31 4.56 10.96
C LYS A 52 4.40 3.80 10.19
N ILE A 53 4.25 3.65 8.86
CA ILE A 53 5.28 3.06 7.98
C ILE A 53 6.61 3.83 8.12
N ARG A 54 6.57 5.16 8.01
CA ARG A 54 7.77 6.02 8.14
C ARG A 54 8.45 5.84 9.49
N LYS A 55 7.68 5.79 10.59
CA LYS A 55 8.21 5.58 11.95
C LYS A 55 8.92 4.23 12.12
N PHE A 56 8.38 3.16 11.54
CA PHE A 56 9.04 1.85 11.60
C PHE A 56 10.31 1.79 10.75
N ARG A 57 10.32 2.47 9.60
CA ARG A 57 11.49 2.52 8.70
C ARG A 57 12.61 3.45 9.19
N SER A 58 12.33 4.37 10.10
CA SER A 58 13.34 5.31 10.63
C SER A 58 14.34 4.67 11.61
N HIS A 59 14.22 3.37 11.93
CA HIS A 59 15.08 2.67 12.87
C HIS A 59 15.79 1.47 12.20
N PRO A 60 17.13 1.32 12.31
CA PRO A 60 17.81 0.09 11.91
C PRO A 60 17.38 -1.10 12.80
N PRO A 61 17.36 -2.36 12.31
CA PRO A 61 17.80 -2.87 11.00
C PRO A 61 16.68 -2.88 9.93
N HIS A 62 15.57 -2.17 10.16
CA HIS A 62 14.35 -2.27 9.36
C HIS A 62 14.51 -1.81 7.89
N CYS A 63 15.63 -1.20 7.52
CA CYS A 63 15.90 -0.61 6.19
C CYS A 63 17.12 -1.20 5.46
N THR A 64 17.95 -2.02 6.12
CA THR A 64 19.22 -2.52 5.56
C THR A 64 19.19 -3.99 5.15
N ASP A 65 18.27 -4.79 5.69
CA ASP A 65 18.12 -6.20 5.35
C ASP A 65 17.40 -6.37 3.99
N PHE A 66 17.97 -7.23 3.13
CA PHE A 66 17.48 -7.45 1.75
C PHE A 66 16.09 -8.09 1.69
N LEU A 67 15.78 -9.03 2.59
CA LEU A 67 14.47 -9.67 2.67
C LEU A 67 13.43 -8.68 3.18
N LEU A 68 13.77 -7.92 4.23
CA LEU A 68 12.90 -6.86 4.75
C LEU A 68 12.64 -5.76 3.72
N ARG A 69 13.61 -5.44 2.85
CA ARG A 69 13.41 -4.50 1.75
C ARG A 69 12.29 -4.96 0.81
N GLY A 70 12.26 -6.24 0.45
CA GLY A 70 11.20 -6.81 -0.40
C GLY A 70 9.82 -6.75 0.27
N GLU A 71 9.73 -7.10 1.55
CA GLU A 71 8.49 -6.99 2.33
C GLU A 71 7.98 -5.54 2.40
N TRP A 72 8.90 -4.59 2.56
CA TRP A 72 8.58 -3.17 2.55
C TRP A 72 8.08 -2.67 1.19
N THR A 73 8.62 -3.16 0.08
CA THR A 73 8.07 -2.88 -1.25
C THR A 73 6.63 -3.37 -1.38
N GLY A 74 6.30 -4.54 -0.81
CA GLY A 74 4.93 -5.04 -0.73
C GLY A 74 3.99 -4.12 0.05
N VAL A 75 4.47 -3.53 1.15
CA VAL A 75 3.73 -2.54 1.94
C VAL A 75 3.48 -1.27 1.14
N ASP A 76 4.49 -0.75 0.42
CA ASP A 76 4.36 0.47 -0.39
C ASP A 76 3.41 0.24 -1.58
N PHE A 77 3.53 -0.90 -2.26
CA PHE A 77 2.60 -1.30 -3.31
C PHE A 77 1.16 -1.31 -2.82
N THR A 78 0.93 -1.94 -1.66
CA THR A 78 -0.39 -2.05 -1.04
C THR A 78 -0.94 -0.66 -0.70
N TYR A 79 -0.11 0.19 -0.08
CA TYR A 79 -0.47 1.57 0.25
C TYR A 79 -0.98 2.34 -0.98
N PHE A 80 -0.16 2.39 -2.03
CA PHE A 80 -0.47 3.17 -3.23
C PHE A 80 -1.67 2.59 -3.98
N SER A 81 -1.83 1.26 -3.98
CA SER A 81 -2.99 0.59 -4.60
C SER A 81 -4.30 0.92 -3.89
N LEU A 82 -4.34 0.84 -2.55
CA LEU A 82 -5.54 1.23 -1.78
C LEU A 82 -5.84 2.71 -1.94
N MET A 83 -4.83 3.59 -1.87
CA MET A 83 -5.02 5.03 -2.04
C MET A 83 -5.60 5.35 -3.43
N THR A 84 -5.12 4.66 -4.47
CA THR A 84 -5.65 4.78 -5.84
C THR A 84 -7.13 4.39 -5.88
N ALA A 85 -7.50 3.26 -5.27
CA ALA A 85 -8.88 2.79 -5.20
C ALA A 85 -9.78 3.76 -4.44
N ILE A 86 -9.34 4.27 -3.28
CA ILE A 86 -10.08 5.23 -2.45
C ILE A 86 -10.33 6.54 -3.22
N LEU A 87 -9.30 7.09 -3.88
CA LEU A 87 -9.45 8.34 -4.64
C LEU A 87 -10.40 8.20 -5.83
N ARG A 88 -10.47 7.02 -6.45
CA ARG A 88 -11.43 6.72 -7.52
C ARG A 88 -12.89 6.77 -7.03
N LEU A 89 -13.12 6.52 -5.74
CA LEU A 89 -14.45 6.60 -5.14
C LEU A 89 -14.91 8.05 -4.88
N HIS A 90 -14.01 9.02 -5.00
CA HIS A 90 -14.36 10.41 -4.75
C HIS A 90 -15.45 10.88 -5.73
N PRO A 91 -16.52 11.54 -5.26
CA PRO A 91 -17.64 11.92 -6.12
C PRO A 91 -17.24 12.84 -7.27
N ASP A 92 -16.21 13.67 -7.06
CA ASP A 92 -15.68 14.59 -8.05
C ASP A 92 -14.46 14.05 -8.81
N HIS A 93 -14.16 12.75 -8.72
CA HIS A 93 -12.98 12.17 -9.38
C HIS A 93 -12.90 12.52 -10.88
N ALA A 94 -14.02 12.55 -11.61
CA ALA A 94 -14.03 12.88 -13.04
C ALA A 94 -13.98 14.39 -13.35
N ASN A 95 -14.33 15.24 -12.38
CA ASN A 95 -14.51 16.68 -12.60
C ASN A 95 -13.43 17.52 -11.91
N ASP A 96 -12.77 16.97 -10.89
CA ASP A 96 -11.69 17.61 -10.16
C ASP A 96 -10.34 17.10 -10.67
N ARG A 97 -9.60 18.03 -11.30
CA ARG A 97 -8.27 17.78 -11.85
C ARG A 97 -7.26 17.38 -10.77
N TYR A 98 -7.31 18.01 -9.60
CA TYR A 98 -6.37 17.73 -8.52
C TYR A 98 -6.54 16.29 -8.01
N ILE A 99 -7.79 15.85 -7.85
CA ILE A 99 -8.11 14.48 -7.40
C ILE A 99 -7.70 13.47 -8.47
N THR A 100 -7.93 13.79 -9.74
CA THR A 100 -7.49 12.97 -10.87
C THR A 100 -5.97 12.81 -10.90
N GLU A 101 -5.23 13.91 -10.78
CA GLU A 101 -3.77 13.90 -10.78
C GLU A 101 -3.21 13.09 -9.61
N LYS A 102 -3.78 13.28 -8.40
CA LYS A 102 -3.40 12.50 -7.21
C LYS A 102 -3.70 11.01 -7.38
N HIS A 103 -4.85 10.65 -7.95
CA HIS A 103 -5.18 9.26 -8.28
C HIS A 103 -4.15 8.64 -9.23
N LEU A 104 -3.80 9.34 -10.31
CA LEU A 104 -2.82 8.87 -11.30
C LEU A 104 -1.40 8.79 -10.71
N GLU A 105 -1.01 9.72 -9.84
CA GLU A 105 0.28 9.66 -9.13
C GLU A 105 0.38 8.38 -8.29
N ASN A 106 -0.65 8.08 -7.50
CA ASN A 106 -0.68 6.86 -6.70
C ASN A 106 -0.68 5.60 -7.58
N ALA A 107 -1.43 5.60 -8.69
CA ALA A 107 -1.43 4.47 -9.63
C ALA A 107 -0.04 4.21 -10.23
N ARG A 108 0.66 5.26 -10.66
CA ARG A 108 2.04 5.15 -11.18
C ARG A 108 3.00 4.63 -10.12
N ARG A 109 2.88 5.10 -8.87
CA ARG A 109 3.71 4.62 -7.77
C ARG A 109 3.42 3.15 -7.46
N ALA A 110 2.17 2.73 -7.43
CA ALA A 110 1.82 1.32 -7.25
C ALA A 110 2.46 0.45 -8.34
N LEU A 111 2.37 0.85 -9.62
CA LEU A 111 3.03 0.13 -10.71
C LEU A 111 4.56 0.10 -10.57
N SER A 112 5.17 1.20 -10.13
CA SER A 112 6.60 1.25 -9.85
C SER A 112 7.01 0.27 -8.75
N GLU A 113 6.24 0.20 -7.65
CA GLU A 113 6.53 -0.75 -6.57
C GLU A 113 6.29 -2.19 -7.00
N LEU A 114 5.27 -2.46 -7.81
CA LEU A 114 5.05 -3.80 -8.37
C LEU A 114 6.23 -4.23 -9.27
N LYS A 115 6.77 -3.32 -10.07
CA LYS A 115 7.99 -3.56 -10.84
C LYS A 115 9.17 -3.87 -9.92
N ASN A 116 9.38 -3.06 -8.88
CA ASN A 116 10.43 -3.29 -7.89
C ASN A 116 10.30 -4.65 -7.21
N MET A 117 9.07 -5.08 -6.88
CA MET A 117 8.81 -6.42 -6.34
C MET A 117 9.22 -7.52 -7.32
N GLY A 118 8.91 -7.39 -8.61
CA GLY A 118 9.32 -8.34 -9.64
C GLY A 118 10.84 -8.43 -9.78
N GLU A 119 11.55 -7.30 -9.74
CA GLU A 119 13.01 -7.26 -9.76
C GLU A 119 13.62 -7.89 -8.49
N HIS A 120 13.01 -7.68 -7.33
CA HIS A 120 13.42 -8.33 -6.08
C HIS A 120 13.17 -9.85 -6.10
N ALA A 121 12.03 -10.30 -6.62
CA ALA A 121 11.68 -11.71 -6.74
C ALA A 121 12.66 -12.46 -7.66
N THR A 122 12.99 -11.88 -8.81
CA THR A 122 13.97 -12.47 -9.76
C THR A 122 15.38 -12.54 -9.16
N ARG A 123 15.83 -11.51 -8.45
CA ARG A 123 17.14 -11.51 -7.76
C ARG A 123 17.20 -12.47 -6.59
N SER A 124 16.14 -12.56 -5.79
CA SER A 124 16.07 -13.49 -4.65
C SER A 124 16.00 -14.95 -5.11
N TRP A 125 15.33 -15.24 -6.23
CA TRP A 125 15.39 -16.55 -6.87
C TRP A 125 16.80 -16.85 -7.35
N GLY A 126 17.45 -15.93 -8.06
CA GLY A 126 18.85 -16.09 -8.49
C GLY A 126 19.79 -16.40 -7.32
N PHE A 127 19.61 -15.71 -6.19
CA PHE A 127 20.37 -15.97 -4.96
C PHE A 127 20.08 -17.36 -4.37
N ARG A 128 18.80 -17.76 -4.26
CA ARG A 128 18.42 -19.10 -3.78
C ARG A 128 18.95 -20.22 -4.67
N ASN A 129 18.87 -20.08 -6.00
CA ASN A 129 19.39 -21.07 -6.93
C ASN A 129 20.92 -21.17 -6.86
N ALA A 130 21.63 -20.04 -6.79
CA ALA A 130 23.09 -20.03 -6.64
C ALA A 130 23.54 -20.67 -5.31
N TYR A 131 22.80 -20.40 -4.22
CA TYR A 131 23.07 -21.03 -2.93
C TYR A 131 22.81 -22.54 -3.00
N CYS A 132 21.64 -22.99 -3.50
CA CYS A 132 21.32 -24.41 -3.64
C CYS A 132 22.35 -25.20 -4.46
N ILE A 133 22.89 -24.62 -5.54
CA ILE A 133 23.96 -25.24 -6.35
C ILE A 133 25.27 -25.32 -5.54
N SER A 134 25.55 -24.33 -4.69
CA SER A 134 26.77 -24.30 -3.86
C SER A 134 26.75 -25.26 -2.66
N VAL A 135 25.56 -25.69 -2.20
CA VAL A 135 25.41 -26.65 -1.09
C VAL A 135 25.16 -28.07 -1.56
N SER A 136 24.93 -28.29 -2.85
CA SER A 136 24.92 -29.62 -3.47
C SER A 136 26.33 -29.95 -3.99
N TRP A 137 27.14 -30.58 -3.13
CA TRP A 137 28.36 -31.32 -3.51
C TRP A 137 28.12 -32.80 -3.28
#